data_AF-A0A1W9NU60-F1
#
_entry.id   AF-A0A1W9NU60-F1
#
_cell.length_a   1.000
_cell.length_b   1.000
_cell.length_c   1.000
_cell.angle_alpha   90.00
_cell.angle_beta   90.00
_cell.angle_gamma   90.00
#
_symmetry.space_group_name_H-M   'P 1'
#
loop_
_entity.id
_entity.type
_entity.pdbx_description
1 polymer ?
#
loop_
_entity_poly.entity_id
_entity_poly.type
_entity_poly.pdbx_seq_one_letter_code
_entity_poly.pdbx_strand_id
1 'polypeptide(L)'
;MKRFGLDIWGDDNFFIKDDTVNINYGNRPSLLQITREIREKGYKGPLLLRFPHLIEKQISTLFDTFEHAKKEFDYQGNFHAVFPLKVNQFPNFIHALVDVSKNYNYGLEAGSKAELIIAISQTPLGAPITVNGFKDKEMISLCFIAAKMGHNITVTIEGLGELETIIRVDREFNGKSETPVTPKIGVRIRLHSSGIGVWAKSGGYSSKFGLTSTELLEAYEMLKKHSLLDRLWMIHFHIGSQMGDIAPLKKALREAGNIYAELKKRGALAVEYSQHGSSIERNYSLNEFANDVVYLMQEISKSKGVAEPDIFTESGRYIAASHSVLVAPVLELFSQEYHKKALRLKEENPPLIQELYDLFDTINRKNAREYLHDALDHMESLLTLFDLGYI
;
A
#
# COMPACT_ATOMS: atom_id res chain seq x y z
N MET A 1 32.33 5.39 1.42
CA MET A 1 31.50 4.38 2.10
C MET A 1 30.29 4.07 1.23
N LYS A 2 30.01 2.80 0.91
CA LYS A 2 28.82 2.44 0.10
C LYS A 2 27.57 2.69 0.95
N ARG A 3 26.62 3.51 0.46
CA ARG A 3 25.38 3.85 1.17
C ARG A 3 24.21 2.90 0.87
N PHE A 4 24.39 1.94 -0.03
CA PHE A 4 23.38 0.94 -0.42
C PHE A 4 22.01 1.53 -0.79
N GLY A 5 21.99 2.76 -1.31
CA GLY A 5 20.77 3.48 -1.68
C GLY A 5 19.87 3.88 -0.50
N LEU A 6 20.38 3.90 0.74
CA LEU A 6 19.61 4.32 1.92
C LEU A 6 19.03 5.74 1.78
N ASP A 7 19.67 6.60 1.01
CA ASP A 7 19.21 7.94 0.65
C ASP A 7 17.99 7.93 -0.29
N ILE A 8 17.71 6.81 -0.95
CA ILE A 8 16.61 6.64 -1.91
C ILE A 8 15.38 6.02 -1.24
N TRP A 9 15.57 4.99 -0.42
CA TRP A 9 14.46 4.21 0.18
C TRP A 9 14.34 4.37 1.70
N GLY A 10 15.37 4.92 2.35
CA GLY A 10 15.44 4.99 3.80
C GLY A 10 14.55 6.05 4.42
N ASP A 11 14.06 7.04 3.63
CA ASP A 11 13.21 8.16 4.08
C ASP A 11 13.71 8.85 5.36
N ASP A 12 15.04 8.95 5.51
CA ASP A 12 15.71 9.44 6.72
C ASP A 12 15.29 8.69 8.01
N ASN A 13 14.78 7.47 7.90
CA ASN A 13 14.46 6.56 9.02
C ASN A 13 15.69 5.79 9.47
N PHE A 14 16.65 5.58 8.57
CA PHE A 14 17.87 4.81 8.80
C PHE A 14 19.08 5.53 8.26
N PHE A 15 20.22 5.37 8.92
CA PHE A 15 21.50 5.90 8.47
C PHE A 15 22.65 4.93 8.81
N ILE A 16 23.79 5.09 8.13
CA ILE A 16 24.99 4.29 8.42
C ILE A 16 25.91 5.08 9.35
N LYS A 17 26.32 4.45 10.45
CA LYS A 17 27.32 4.95 11.38
C LYS A 17 28.14 3.78 11.90
N ASP A 18 29.46 3.96 11.96
CA ASP A 18 30.43 2.96 12.45
C ASP A 18 30.20 1.58 11.81
N ASP A 19 30.04 1.56 10.47
CA ASP A 19 29.77 0.38 9.64
C ASP A 19 28.49 -0.41 9.98
N THR A 20 27.55 0.19 10.74
CA THR A 20 26.25 -0.43 11.05
C THR A 20 25.08 0.41 10.54
N VAL A 21 23.94 -0.24 10.31
CA VAL A 21 22.67 0.43 10.02
C VAL A 21 22.00 0.82 11.34
N ASN A 22 21.72 2.11 11.51
CA ASN A 22 21.19 2.70 12.73
C ASN A 22 19.83 3.33 12.44
N ILE A 23 18.96 3.31 13.44
CA ILE A 23 17.66 3.98 13.37
C ILE A 23 17.88 5.47 13.64
N ASN A 24 17.32 6.36 12.83
CA ASN A 24 17.43 7.80 13.03
C ASN A 24 16.38 8.33 14.02
N TYR A 25 16.38 7.82 15.25
CA TYR A 25 15.46 8.24 16.30
C TYR A 25 16.08 8.09 17.69
N GLY A 26 15.76 9.01 18.61
CA GLY A 26 16.23 8.98 19.99
C GLY A 26 17.77 8.91 20.11
N ASN A 27 18.28 7.89 20.82
CA ASN A 27 19.71 7.62 20.97
C ASN A 27 20.37 7.03 19.72
N ARG A 28 19.62 6.90 18.62
CA ARG A 28 20.06 6.40 17.31
C ARG A 28 20.71 5.02 17.37
N PRO A 29 19.98 4.00 17.87
CA PRO A 29 20.55 2.70 18.14
C PRO A 29 20.85 1.93 16.83
N SER A 30 21.90 1.11 16.89
CA SER A 30 22.25 0.20 15.80
C SER A 30 21.29 -0.99 15.77
N LEU A 31 20.81 -1.37 14.59
CA LEU A 31 20.03 -2.61 14.41
C LEU A 31 20.83 -3.84 14.86
N LEU A 32 22.15 -3.82 14.69
CA LEU A 32 23.04 -4.89 15.14
C LEU A 32 23.10 -4.96 16.68
N GLN A 33 23.15 -3.82 17.35
CA GLN A 33 23.14 -3.77 18.82
C GLN A 33 21.82 -4.31 19.37
N ILE A 34 20.68 -3.80 18.88
CA ILE A 34 19.34 -4.28 19.28
C ILE A 34 19.24 -5.80 19.08
N THR A 35 19.71 -6.30 17.94
CA THR A 35 19.71 -7.73 17.62
C THR A 35 20.56 -8.54 18.61
N ARG A 36 21.76 -8.05 18.98
CA ARG A 36 22.64 -8.73 19.94
C ARG A 36 22.00 -8.81 21.33
N GLU A 37 21.46 -7.71 21.82
CA GLU A 37 20.78 -7.66 23.13
C GLU A 37 19.58 -8.61 23.19
N ILE A 38 18.81 -8.74 22.10
CA ILE A 38 17.70 -9.70 22.01
C ILE A 38 18.21 -11.14 22.00
N ARG A 39 19.32 -11.42 21.29
CA ARG A 39 19.92 -12.76 21.24
C ARG A 39 20.53 -13.19 22.57
N GLU A 40 21.12 -12.27 23.32
CA GLU A 40 21.62 -12.50 24.68
C GLU A 40 20.51 -12.93 25.65
N LYS A 41 19.27 -12.48 25.41
CA LYS A 41 18.06 -12.93 26.13
C LYS A 41 17.54 -14.31 25.69
N GLY A 42 18.23 -14.99 24.76
CA GLY A 42 17.89 -16.33 24.29
C GLY A 42 17.09 -16.40 22.98
N TYR A 43 16.68 -15.26 22.41
CA TYR A 43 15.92 -15.22 21.16
C TYR A 43 16.87 -15.21 19.94
N LYS A 44 17.18 -16.39 19.39
CA LYS A 44 18.23 -16.53 18.35
C LYS A 44 17.85 -16.03 16.94
N GLY A 45 16.56 -15.90 16.64
CA GLY A 45 16.06 -15.34 15.37
C GLY A 45 16.13 -16.29 14.16
N PRO A 46 15.41 -15.99 13.05
CA PRO A 46 15.09 -14.65 12.52
C PRO A 46 14.18 -13.81 13.40
N LEU A 47 14.44 -12.50 13.46
CA LEU A 47 13.75 -11.53 14.31
C LEU A 47 13.02 -10.51 13.45
N LEU A 48 11.74 -10.26 13.74
CA LEU A 48 10.97 -9.16 13.15
C LEU A 48 10.88 -8.02 14.17
N LEU A 49 11.67 -6.98 13.95
CA LEU A 49 11.68 -5.78 14.77
C LEU A 49 10.61 -4.81 14.27
N ARG A 50 9.90 -4.14 15.19
CA ARG A 50 8.86 -3.15 14.88
C ARG A 50 9.10 -1.86 15.63
N PHE A 51 8.89 -0.74 14.96
CA PHE A 51 9.27 0.59 15.40
C PHE A 51 8.06 1.53 15.33
N PRO A 52 7.27 1.65 16.41
CA PRO A 52 6.06 2.51 16.44
C PRO A 52 6.32 3.97 16.07
N HIS A 53 7.47 4.53 16.43
CA HIS A 53 7.83 5.92 16.07
C HIS A 53 7.92 6.14 14.54
N LEU A 54 8.19 5.09 13.75
CA LEU A 54 8.16 5.19 12.29
C LEU A 54 6.73 5.25 11.77
N ILE A 55 5.77 4.59 12.45
CA ILE A 55 4.34 4.73 12.15
C ILE A 55 3.92 6.18 12.40
N GLU A 56 4.28 6.73 13.57
CA GLU A 56 4.01 8.12 13.95
C GLU A 56 4.58 9.10 12.91
N LYS A 57 5.85 8.93 12.51
CA LYS A 57 6.49 9.76 11.48
C LYS A 57 5.75 9.71 10.14
N GLN A 58 5.32 8.54 9.69
CA GLN A 58 4.57 8.42 8.42
C GLN A 58 3.19 9.10 8.52
N ILE A 59 2.52 8.98 9.66
CA ILE A 59 1.24 9.67 9.89
C ILE A 59 1.42 11.18 9.90
N SER A 60 2.36 11.70 10.70
CA SER A 60 2.60 13.14 10.78
C SER A 60 2.98 13.71 9.43
N THR A 61 3.87 13.03 8.70
CA THR A 61 4.30 13.44 7.35
C THR A 61 3.12 13.48 6.38
N LEU A 62 2.21 12.49 6.42
CA LEU A 62 1.01 12.49 5.59
C LEU A 62 0.11 13.68 5.90
N PHE A 63 -0.24 13.90 7.17
CA PHE A 63 -1.13 14.99 7.58
C PHE A 63 -0.50 16.36 7.31
N ASP A 64 0.75 16.56 7.69
CA ASP A 64 1.48 17.82 7.48
C ASP A 64 1.56 18.17 6.00
N THR A 65 1.80 17.18 5.13
CA THR A 65 1.88 17.40 3.69
C THR A 65 0.55 17.84 3.09
N PHE A 66 -0.56 17.20 3.49
CA PHE A 66 -1.89 17.62 3.05
C PHE A 66 -2.32 18.95 3.64
N GLU A 67 -2.01 19.23 4.91
CA GLU A 67 -2.29 20.53 5.52
C GLU A 67 -1.45 21.65 4.91
N HIS A 68 -0.22 21.38 4.50
CA HIS A 68 0.61 22.33 3.74
C HIS A 68 -0.01 22.62 2.38
N ALA A 69 -0.37 21.58 1.61
CA ALA A 69 -1.04 21.74 0.31
C ALA A 69 -2.34 22.54 0.45
N LYS A 70 -3.17 22.23 1.45
CA LYS A 70 -4.42 22.98 1.71
C LYS A 70 -4.14 24.46 1.99
N LYS A 71 -3.12 24.79 2.79
CA LYS A 71 -2.73 26.18 3.05
C LYS A 71 -2.18 26.88 1.82
N GLU A 72 -1.38 26.19 1.01
CA GLU A 72 -0.80 26.72 -0.23
C GLU A 72 -1.89 27.12 -1.24
N PHE A 73 -2.94 26.29 -1.37
CA PHE A 73 -4.05 26.53 -2.30
C PHE A 73 -5.26 27.23 -1.67
N ASP A 74 -5.23 27.60 -0.39
CA ASP A 74 -6.38 28.14 0.37
C ASP A 74 -7.63 27.24 0.26
N TYR A 75 -7.42 25.95 0.45
CA TYR A 75 -8.46 24.92 0.38
C TYR A 75 -9.30 24.88 1.66
N GLN A 76 -10.62 24.91 1.50
CA GLN A 76 -11.60 25.04 2.57
C GLN A 76 -12.12 23.68 3.09
N GLY A 77 -12.02 22.61 2.31
CA GLY A 77 -12.37 21.26 2.76
C GLY A 77 -11.37 20.70 3.78
N ASN A 78 -11.77 19.73 4.59
CA ASN A 78 -10.89 19.09 5.58
C ASN A 78 -10.13 17.91 4.97
N PHE A 79 -8.99 17.56 5.60
CA PHE A 79 -8.27 16.34 5.28
C PHE A 79 -8.51 15.28 6.35
N HIS A 80 -8.80 14.07 5.89
CA HIS A 80 -8.96 12.89 6.72
C HIS A 80 -8.14 11.72 6.14
N ALA A 81 -7.69 10.85 7.02
CA ALA A 81 -7.04 9.61 6.64
C ALA A 81 -7.64 8.44 7.42
N VAL A 82 -7.76 7.29 6.73
CA VAL A 82 -8.20 6.02 7.31
C VAL A 82 -7.16 4.94 7.00
N PHE A 83 -6.97 4.00 7.92
CA PHE A 83 -6.00 2.92 7.74
C PHE A 83 -6.74 1.66 7.28
N PRO A 84 -6.51 1.19 6.06
CA PRO A 84 -7.12 -0.03 5.56
C PRO A 84 -6.53 -1.26 6.25
N LEU A 85 -7.37 -1.92 7.06
CA LEU A 85 -6.99 -3.06 7.89
C LEU A 85 -6.37 -4.19 7.05
N LYS A 86 -6.82 -4.36 5.80
CA LYS A 86 -6.29 -5.33 4.82
C LYS A 86 -4.77 -5.33 4.68
N VAL A 87 -4.10 -4.21 5.02
CA VAL A 87 -2.64 -4.07 4.96
C VAL A 87 -1.94 -4.78 6.10
N ASN A 88 -2.43 -4.62 7.33
CA ASN A 88 -1.80 -5.16 8.54
C ASN A 88 -2.79 -5.14 9.72
N GLN A 89 -3.46 -6.27 9.97
CA GLN A 89 -4.43 -6.43 11.06
C GLN A 89 -3.78 -6.87 12.38
N PHE A 90 -2.45 -7.03 12.45
CA PHE A 90 -1.82 -7.60 13.63
C PHE A 90 -1.97 -6.67 14.85
N PRO A 91 -2.33 -7.18 16.05
CA PRO A 91 -2.59 -6.34 17.22
C PRO A 91 -1.42 -5.43 17.61
N ASN A 92 -0.19 -5.91 17.46
CA ASN A 92 1.01 -5.12 17.75
C ASN A 92 1.22 -3.94 16.80
N PHE A 93 0.64 -3.98 15.60
CA PHE A 93 0.60 -2.84 14.69
C PHE A 93 -0.62 -1.97 14.97
N ILE A 94 -1.82 -2.54 15.10
CA ILE A 94 -3.06 -1.77 15.28
C ILE A 94 -3.06 -1.01 16.60
N HIS A 95 -2.65 -1.62 17.71
CA HIS A 95 -2.56 -0.92 18.99
C HIS A 95 -1.54 0.23 18.92
N ALA A 96 -0.40 0.02 18.26
CA ALA A 96 0.61 1.05 18.08
C ALA A 96 0.08 2.18 17.18
N LEU A 97 -0.59 1.85 16.07
CA LEU A 97 -1.21 2.80 15.15
C LEU A 97 -2.21 3.70 15.88
N VAL A 98 -3.15 3.12 16.63
CA VAL A 98 -4.18 3.87 17.37
C VAL A 98 -3.56 4.72 18.48
N ASP A 99 -2.51 4.24 19.13
CA ASP A 99 -1.84 5.00 20.19
C ASP A 99 -1.11 6.24 19.65
N VAL A 100 -0.32 6.09 18.58
CA VAL A 100 0.41 7.20 17.97
C VAL A 100 -0.48 8.15 17.17
N SER A 101 -1.66 7.68 16.74
CA SER A 101 -2.58 8.48 15.95
C SER A 101 -3.54 9.32 16.77
N LYS A 102 -3.54 9.28 18.11
CA LYS A 102 -4.53 9.98 18.98
C LYS A 102 -4.72 11.47 18.69
N ASN A 103 -3.66 12.17 18.29
CA ASN A 103 -3.71 13.60 17.98
C ASN A 103 -4.21 13.88 16.56
N TYR A 104 -4.33 12.84 15.74
CA TYR A 104 -4.88 12.87 14.41
C TYR A 104 -6.27 12.24 14.48
N ASN A 105 -7.25 12.78 13.74
CA ASN A 105 -8.55 12.12 13.64
C ASN A 105 -8.47 10.92 12.66
N TYR A 106 -7.50 10.03 12.88
CA TYR A 106 -7.12 8.94 12.00
C TYR A 106 -8.08 7.76 12.20
N GLY A 107 -8.77 7.38 11.14
CA GLY A 107 -9.77 6.32 11.18
C GLY A 107 -9.27 4.94 10.73
N LEU A 108 -10.18 3.96 10.69
CA LEU A 108 -9.91 2.62 10.18
C LEU A 108 -10.86 2.29 9.01
N GLU A 109 -10.32 1.61 8.00
CA GLU A 109 -11.11 1.04 6.90
C GLU A 109 -11.21 -0.48 7.06
N ALA A 110 -12.40 -1.01 6.84
CA ALA A 110 -12.71 -2.43 6.87
C ALA A 110 -13.26 -2.91 5.53
N GLY A 111 -12.64 -3.95 4.96
CA GLY A 111 -13.08 -4.59 3.72
C GLY A 111 -13.86 -5.89 3.94
N SER A 112 -14.06 -6.31 5.19
CA SER A 112 -14.75 -7.55 5.55
C SER A 112 -15.44 -7.46 6.91
N LYS A 113 -16.36 -8.41 7.19
CA LYS A 113 -17.08 -8.51 8.47
C LYS A 113 -16.14 -8.64 9.67
N ALA A 114 -15.05 -9.40 9.54
CA ALA A 114 -14.07 -9.57 10.61
C ALA A 114 -13.27 -8.27 10.86
N GLU A 115 -12.85 -7.60 9.80
CA GLU A 115 -12.18 -6.30 9.91
C GLU A 115 -13.09 -5.22 10.49
N LEU A 116 -14.40 -5.27 10.18
CA LEU A 116 -15.37 -4.34 10.75
C LEU A 116 -15.46 -4.45 12.28
N ILE A 117 -15.39 -5.66 12.83
CA ILE A 117 -15.36 -5.87 14.29
C ILE A 117 -14.10 -5.25 14.89
N ILE A 118 -12.95 -5.42 14.25
CA ILE A 118 -11.69 -4.78 14.67
C ILE A 118 -11.85 -3.25 14.62
N ALA A 119 -12.35 -2.70 13.50
CA ALA A 119 -12.53 -1.28 13.32
C ALA A 119 -13.45 -0.66 14.38
N ILE A 120 -14.59 -1.28 14.66
CA ILE A 120 -15.53 -0.85 15.72
C ILE A 120 -14.84 -0.89 17.09
N SER A 121 -14.07 -1.94 17.39
CA SER A 121 -13.43 -2.09 18.70
C SER A 121 -12.25 -1.15 18.95
N GLN A 122 -11.52 -0.76 17.90
CA GLN A 122 -10.25 -0.04 18.02
C GLN A 122 -10.37 1.45 17.69
N THR A 123 -11.36 1.86 16.89
CA THR A 123 -11.49 3.26 16.44
C THR A 123 -12.14 4.11 17.54
N PRO A 124 -11.49 5.19 18.00
CA PRO A 124 -12.10 6.14 18.93
C PRO A 124 -13.39 6.74 18.37
N LEU A 125 -14.35 7.07 19.24
CA LEU A 125 -15.56 7.77 18.83
C LEU A 125 -15.21 9.12 18.18
N GLY A 126 -15.87 9.44 17.07
CA GLY A 126 -15.60 10.63 16.24
C GLY A 126 -14.65 10.38 15.06
N ALA A 127 -13.68 9.48 15.22
CA ALA A 127 -12.80 9.09 14.12
C ALA A 127 -13.57 8.27 13.06
N PRO A 128 -13.26 8.47 11.77
CA PRO A 128 -14.02 7.85 10.69
C PRO A 128 -13.81 6.34 10.63
N ILE A 129 -14.87 5.59 10.35
CA ILE A 129 -14.80 4.19 9.92
C ILE A 129 -15.37 4.11 8.51
N THR A 130 -14.58 3.66 7.55
CA THR A 130 -15.07 3.38 6.19
C THR A 130 -15.21 1.88 5.97
N VAL A 131 -16.28 1.47 5.29
CA VAL A 131 -16.61 0.06 5.08
C VAL A 131 -16.75 -0.21 3.59
N ASN A 132 -15.76 -0.91 3.03
CA ASN A 132 -15.73 -1.34 1.64
C ASN A 132 -15.95 -2.87 1.53
N GLY A 133 -15.74 -3.41 0.32
CA GLY A 133 -15.87 -4.85 0.05
C GLY A 133 -17.32 -5.29 -0.13
N PHE A 134 -17.53 -6.59 -0.33
CA PHE A 134 -18.86 -7.14 -0.56
C PHE A 134 -19.64 -7.28 0.75
N LYS A 135 -20.84 -6.69 0.81
CA LYS A 135 -21.60 -6.57 2.06
C LYS A 135 -22.90 -7.36 2.00
N ASP A 136 -23.01 -8.36 2.87
CA ASP A 136 -24.27 -9.05 3.14
C ASP A 136 -25.15 -8.27 4.14
N LYS A 137 -26.38 -8.77 4.37
CA LYS A 137 -27.33 -8.15 5.33
C LYS A 137 -26.75 -8.07 6.75
N GLU A 138 -25.94 -9.03 7.16
CA GLU A 138 -25.37 -9.08 8.50
C GLU A 138 -24.30 -7.99 8.68
N MET A 139 -23.39 -7.85 7.72
CA MET A 139 -22.37 -6.80 7.72
C MET A 139 -23.01 -5.40 7.68
N ILE A 140 -24.08 -5.21 6.90
CA ILE A 140 -24.84 -3.96 6.89
C ILE A 140 -25.51 -3.71 8.25
N SER A 141 -26.14 -4.72 8.84
CA SER A 141 -26.73 -4.61 10.19
C SER A 141 -25.69 -4.22 11.25
N LEU A 142 -24.47 -4.76 11.18
CA LEU A 142 -23.37 -4.36 12.05
C LEU A 142 -22.99 -2.88 11.88
N CYS A 143 -23.06 -2.34 10.66
CA CYS A 143 -22.82 -0.92 10.43
C CYS A 143 -23.90 -0.04 11.09
N PHE A 144 -25.17 -0.45 11.08
CA PHE A 144 -26.25 0.24 11.80
C PHE A 144 -26.04 0.18 13.32
N ILE A 145 -25.59 -0.97 13.85
CA ILE A 145 -25.25 -1.11 15.27
C ILE A 145 -24.09 -0.16 15.63
N ALA A 146 -23.02 -0.12 14.82
CA ALA A 146 -21.89 0.78 15.03
C ALA A 146 -22.32 2.26 15.00
N ALA A 147 -23.19 2.65 14.06
CA ALA A 147 -23.75 3.98 14.01
C ALA A 147 -24.55 4.31 15.29
N LYS A 148 -25.36 3.35 15.79
CA LYS A 148 -26.13 3.50 17.03
C LYS A 148 -25.23 3.59 18.28
N MET A 149 -24.04 2.98 18.25
CA MET A 149 -23.01 3.13 19.27
C MET A 149 -22.30 4.51 19.23
N GLY A 150 -22.59 5.34 18.22
CA GLY A 150 -22.00 6.67 18.06
C GLY A 150 -20.76 6.72 17.17
N HIS A 151 -20.40 5.64 16.48
CA HIS A 151 -19.28 5.67 15.54
C HIS A 151 -19.61 6.51 14.30
N ASN A 152 -18.62 7.25 13.82
CA ASN A 152 -18.67 7.98 12.55
C ASN A 152 -18.41 7.02 11.38
N ILE A 153 -19.39 6.18 11.07
CA ILE A 153 -19.27 5.10 10.09
C ILE A 153 -19.90 5.46 8.74
N THR A 154 -19.18 5.17 7.66
CA THR A 154 -19.65 5.30 6.28
C THR A 154 -19.61 3.95 5.58
N VAL A 155 -20.77 3.51 5.10
CA VAL A 155 -20.96 2.26 4.34
C VAL A 155 -20.87 2.56 2.86
N THR A 156 -19.78 2.14 2.22
CA THR A 156 -19.56 2.41 0.79
C THR A 156 -20.18 1.30 -0.05
N ILE A 157 -21.20 1.64 -0.86
CA ILE A 157 -21.82 0.68 -1.78
C ILE A 157 -20.93 0.43 -3.00
N GLU A 158 -20.83 -0.83 -3.40
CA GLU A 158 -20.13 -1.27 -4.60
C GLU A 158 -21.09 -1.71 -5.72
N GLY A 159 -22.39 -1.83 -5.41
CA GLY A 159 -23.46 -2.21 -6.34
C GLY A 159 -24.86 -1.84 -5.82
N LEU A 160 -25.84 -1.76 -6.72
CA LEU A 160 -27.22 -1.37 -6.39
C LEU A 160 -27.91 -2.32 -5.40
N GLY A 161 -27.65 -3.63 -5.47
CA GLY A 161 -28.22 -4.61 -4.54
C GLY A 161 -27.79 -4.40 -3.08
N GLU A 162 -26.61 -3.79 -2.85
CA GLU A 162 -26.18 -3.40 -1.51
C GLU A 162 -27.01 -2.22 -1.00
N LEU A 163 -27.31 -1.24 -1.86
CA LEU A 163 -28.20 -0.12 -1.52
C LEU A 163 -29.62 -0.59 -1.19
N GLU A 164 -30.18 -1.52 -1.97
CA GLU A 164 -31.47 -2.15 -1.63
C GLU A 164 -31.44 -2.82 -0.26
N THR A 165 -30.32 -3.46 0.08
CA THR A 165 -30.14 -4.09 1.39
C THR A 165 -30.01 -3.06 2.50
N ILE A 166 -29.30 -1.96 2.30
CA ILE A 166 -29.24 -0.82 3.24
C ILE A 166 -30.65 -0.27 3.48
N ILE A 167 -31.43 -0.02 2.44
CA ILE A 167 -32.82 0.46 2.55
C ILE A 167 -33.71 -0.51 3.32
N ARG A 168 -33.55 -1.82 3.09
CA ARG A 168 -34.30 -2.86 3.83
C ARG A 168 -33.92 -2.86 5.31
N VAL A 169 -32.62 -2.85 5.62
CA VAL A 169 -32.12 -2.83 7.00
C VAL A 169 -32.52 -1.54 7.71
N ASP A 170 -32.45 -0.39 7.03
CA ASP A 170 -32.89 0.91 7.55
C ASP A 170 -34.34 0.86 8.04
N ARG A 171 -35.25 0.34 7.22
CA ARG A 171 -36.66 0.15 7.59
C ARG A 171 -36.85 -0.79 8.77
N GLU A 172 -36.09 -1.89 8.81
CA GLU A 172 -36.15 -2.86 9.91
C GLU A 172 -35.64 -2.27 11.24
N PHE A 173 -34.53 -1.52 11.20
CA PHE A 173 -33.91 -0.90 12.39
C PHE A 173 -34.70 0.31 12.88
N ASN A 174 -35.17 1.16 11.97
CA ASN A 174 -35.77 2.46 12.31
C ASN A 174 -37.30 2.39 12.43
N GLY A 175 -37.97 1.39 11.85
CA GLY A 175 -39.44 1.32 11.82
C GLY A 175 -40.14 1.24 13.18
N LYS A 176 -39.40 0.91 14.26
CA LYS A 176 -39.89 0.90 15.65
C LYS A 176 -38.98 1.67 16.61
N SER A 177 -37.99 2.40 16.09
CA SER A 177 -37.00 3.09 16.94
C SER A 177 -37.47 4.51 17.26
N GLU A 178 -37.47 4.87 18.54
CA GLU A 178 -37.67 6.27 18.98
C GLU A 178 -36.48 7.17 18.59
N THR A 179 -35.32 6.56 18.33
CA THR A 179 -34.10 7.23 17.89
C THR A 179 -33.64 6.57 16.58
N PRO A 180 -34.15 7.02 15.42
CA PRO A 180 -33.74 6.46 14.14
C PRO A 180 -32.27 6.80 13.88
N VAL A 181 -31.49 5.80 13.49
CA VAL A 181 -30.07 5.95 13.17
C VAL A 181 -29.80 5.26 11.85
N THR A 182 -29.17 6.00 10.95
CA THR A 182 -28.73 5.48 9.65
C THR A 182 -27.27 5.88 9.46
N PRO A 183 -26.37 4.92 9.17
CA PRO A 183 -24.98 5.23 8.88
C PRO A 183 -24.87 6.13 7.64
N LYS A 184 -23.74 6.81 7.47
CA LYS A 184 -23.45 7.52 6.23
C LYS A 184 -23.33 6.51 5.09
N ILE A 185 -23.73 6.92 3.89
CA ILE A 185 -23.66 6.10 2.68
C ILE A 185 -22.60 6.70 1.77
N GLY A 186 -21.57 5.90 1.47
CA GLY A 186 -20.59 6.16 0.45
C GLY A 186 -20.97 5.44 -0.85
N VAL A 187 -20.48 5.90 -1.98
CA VAL A 187 -20.67 5.24 -3.27
C VAL A 187 -19.33 5.07 -3.95
N ARG A 188 -18.96 3.82 -4.23
CA ARG A 188 -17.79 3.53 -5.04
C ARG A 188 -18.12 3.79 -6.50
N ILE A 189 -17.42 4.71 -7.15
CA ILE A 189 -17.61 5.01 -8.58
C ILE A 189 -16.67 4.16 -9.44
N ARG A 190 -17.18 3.69 -10.58
CA ARG A 190 -16.38 3.03 -11.60
C ARG A 190 -15.90 4.06 -12.61
N LEU A 191 -14.61 4.38 -12.52
CA LEU A 191 -13.97 5.31 -13.44
C LEU A 191 -13.79 4.68 -14.83
N HIS A 192 -13.99 5.47 -15.87
CA HIS A 192 -13.66 5.14 -17.26
C HIS A 192 -12.15 5.25 -17.51
N SER A 193 -11.45 6.08 -16.74
CA SER A 193 -9.99 6.14 -16.74
C SER A 193 -9.37 4.84 -16.22
N SER A 194 -8.67 4.13 -17.10
CA SER A 194 -7.97 2.87 -16.79
C SER A 194 -6.73 3.11 -15.92
N GLY A 195 -6.46 2.18 -15.00
CA GLY A 195 -5.12 2.04 -14.41
C GLY A 195 -4.11 1.50 -15.43
N ILE A 196 -2.82 1.75 -15.21
CA ILE A 196 -1.72 1.23 -16.04
C ILE A 196 -1.10 0.00 -15.34
N GLY A 197 -0.67 -1.00 -16.12
CA GLY A 197 0.08 -2.17 -15.62
C GLY A 197 -0.77 -3.35 -15.16
N VAL A 198 -0.21 -4.20 -14.28
CA VAL A 198 -0.82 -5.47 -13.80
C VAL A 198 -2.18 -5.25 -13.12
N TRP A 199 -2.43 -4.05 -12.59
CA TRP A 199 -3.65 -3.65 -11.90
C TRP A 199 -4.68 -2.94 -12.81
N ALA A 200 -4.50 -2.96 -14.12
CA ALA A 200 -5.45 -2.38 -15.09
C ALA A 200 -6.85 -3.01 -15.03
N LYS A 201 -7.02 -4.17 -14.38
CA LYS A 201 -8.33 -4.82 -14.12
C LYS A 201 -9.00 -4.36 -12.81
N SER A 202 -8.27 -3.67 -11.94
CA SER A 202 -8.74 -3.19 -10.62
C SER A 202 -9.39 -1.80 -10.67
N GLY A 203 -9.18 -1.06 -11.77
CA GLY A 203 -9.81 0.22 -12.10
C GLY A 203 -10.14 0.26 -13.60
N GLY A 204 -10.83 1.30 -14.08
CA GLY A 204 -11.27 1.38 -15.47
C GLY A 204 -12.56 0.58 -15.79
N TYR A 205 -12.98 0.62 -17.06
CA TYR A 205 -14.23 0.01 -17.56
C TYR A 205 -14.37 -1.50 -17.26
N SER A 206 -13.26 -2.23 -17.11
CA SER A 206 -13.23 -3.67 -16.82
C SER A 206 -13.30 -4.03 -15.33
N SER A 207 -13.32 -3.03 -14.43
CA SER A 207 -13.51 -3.26 -13.00
C SER A 207 -14.89 -3.86 -12.74
N LYS A 208 -14.92 -4.91 -11.91
CA LYS A 208 -16.15 -5.57 -11.44
C LYS A 208 -16.83 -4.82 -10.28
N PHE A 209 -16.15 -3.85 -9.68
CA PHE A 209 -16.61 -3.12 -8.49
C PHE A 209 -16.81 -1.64 -8.78
N GLY A 210 -17.84 -1.07 -8.16
CA GLY A 210 -18.23 0.33 -8.30
C GLY A 210 -19.35 0.54 -9.32
N LEU A 211 -20.13 1.60 -9.10
CA LEU A 211 -21.26 1.97 -9.94
C LEU A 211 -20.79 2.70 -11.21
N THR A 212 -21.38 2.33 -12.34
CA THR A 212 -21.37 3.16 -13.56
C THR A 212 -22.10 4.47 -13.36
N SER A 213 -21.92 5.42 -14.30
CA SER A 213 -22.68 6.67 -14.32
C SER A 213 -24.21 6.45 -14.34
N THR A 214 -24.69 5.41 -15.01
CA THR A 214 -26.13 5.07 -15.03
C THR A 214 -26.59 4.50 -13.70
N GLU A 215 -25.87 3.54 -13.15
CA GLU A 215 -26.19 2.97 -11.82
C GLU A 215 -26.06 4.01 -10.71
N LEU A 216 -25.16 4.99 -10.84
CA LEU A 216 -25.02 6.09 -9.90
C LEU A 216 -26.27 7.00 -9.90
N LEU A 217 -26.84 7.28 -11.07
CA LEU A 217 -28.09 8.03 -11.18
C LEU A 217 -29.27 7.21 -10.63
N GLU A 218 -29.30 5.90 -10.88
CA GLU A 218 -30.29 5.00 -10.29
C GLU A 218 -30.19 4.97 -8.75
N ALA A 219 -28.98 4.85 -8.21
CA ALA A 219 -28.71 4.91 -6.78
C ALA A 219 -29.18 6.25 -6.17
N TYR A 220 -28.92 7.36 -6.86
CA TYR A 220 -29.39 8.68 -6.45
C TYR A 220 -30.92 8.76 -6.38
N GLU A 221 -31.63 8.28 -7.41
CA GLU A 221 -33.10 8.28 -7.41
C GLU A 221 -33.68 7.31 -6.36
N MET A 222 -33.03 6.17 -6.11
CA MET A 222 -33.39 5.26 -5.03
C MET A 222 -33.24 5.93 -3.66
N LEU A 223 -32.11 6.58 -3.38
CA LEU A 223 -31.89 7.32 -2.13
C LEU A 223 -32.94 8.41 -1.94
N LYS A 224 -33.25 9.16 -3.00
CA LYS A 224 -34.28 10.20 -2.99
C LYS A 224 -35.68 9.63 -2.72
N LYS A 225 -36.07 8.56 -3.42
CA LYS A 225 -37.37 7.88 -3.24
C LYS A 225 -37.57 7.37 -1.82
N HIS A 226 -36.48 6.96 -1.16
CA HIS A 226 -36.50 6.41 0.19
C HIS A 226 -36.17 7.43 1.28
N SER A 227 -36.04 8.72 0.95
CA SER A 227 -35.69 9.80 1.90
C SER A 227 -34.36 9.56 2.65
N LEU A 228 -33.37 8.99 1.96
CA LEU A 228 -32.02 8.72 2.47
C LEU A 228 -30.95 9.58 1.77
N LEU A 229 -31.36 10.57 0.98
CA LEU A 229 -30.42 11.37 0.20
C LEU A 229 -29.47 12.20 1.08
N ASP A 230 -29.93 12.62 2.26
CA ASP A 230 -29.12 13.28 3.29
C ASP A 230 -28.01 12.39 3.86
N ARG A 231 -28.10 11.07 3.65
CA ARG A 231 -27.09 10.09 4.06
C ARG A 231 -26.02 9.87 3.01
N LEU A 232 -26.26 10.27 1.75
CA LEU A 232 -25.22 10.22 0.72
C LEU A 232 -24.13 11.22 1.10
N TRP A 233 -22.96 10.70 1.46
CA TRP A 233 -21.93 11.50 2.10
C TRP A 233 -20.57 11.43 1.40
N MET A 234 -20.28 10.36 0.65
CA MET A 234 -18.94 10.13 0.10
C MET A 234 -18.98 9.50 -1.29
N ILE A 235 -18.15 10.00 -2.20
CA ILE A 235 -17.71 9.27 -3.38
C ILE A 235 -16.38 8.62 -3.02
N HIS A 236 -16.29 7.33 -3.25
CA HIS A 236 -15.06 6.57 -3.13
C HIS A 236 -14.60 6.10 -4.52
N PHE A 237 -13.30 6.15 -4.78
CA PHE A 237 -12.73 5.48 -5.94
C PHE A 237 -11.37 4.87 -5.63
N HIS A 238 -11.10 3.75 -6.30
CA HIS A 238 -9.85 3.02 -6.17
C HIS A 238 -9.27 2.79 -7.56
N ILE A 239 -8.07 3.31 -7.82
CA ILE A 239 -7.41 3.19 -9.13
C ILE A 239 -6.43 2.02 -9.21
N GLY A 240 -6.39 1.20 -8.16
CA GLY A 240 -5.47 0.09 -8.04
C GLY A 240 -4.27 0.40 -7.15
N SER A 241 -3.48 -0.63 -6.93
CA SER A 241 -2.26 -0.58 -6.13
C SER A 241 -1.08 -0.07 -6.96
N GLN A 242 -0.20 0.73 -6.34
CA GLN A 242 1.12 1.16 -6.82
C GLN A 242 1.07 1.86 -8.18
N MET A 243 0.53 3.07 -8.18
CA MET A 243 0.69 3.99 -9.30
C MET A 243 2.16 4.42 -9.35
N GLY A 244 2.90 3.94 -10.35
CA GLY A 244 4.29 4.39 -10.61
C GLY A 244 4.35 5.77 -11.26
N ASP A 245 3.25 6.17 -11.92
CA ASP A 245 3.08 7.47 -12.57
C ASP A 245 1.94 8.27 -11.90
N ILE A 246 2.13 9.58 -11.78
CA ILE A 246 1.13 10.53 -11.27
C ILE A 246 0.02 10.80 -12.31
N ALA A 247 0.30 10.68 -13.60
CA ALA A 247 -0.65 11.07 -14.65
C ALA A 247 -2.00 10.31 -14.59
N PRO A 248 -2.06 8.97 -14.38
CA PRO A 248 -3.33 8.26 -14.24
C PRO A 248 -4.12 8.71 -13.01
N LEU A 249 -3.44 9.07 -11.92
CA LEU A 249 -4.08 9.64 -10.74
C LEU A 249 -4.76 10.97 -11.08
N LYS A 250 -4.06 11.90 -11.73
CA LYS A 250 -4.66 13.20 -12.12
C LYS A 250 -5.88 13.00 -13.01
N LYS A 251 -5.85 12.00 -13.92
CA LYS A 251 -7.01 11.66 -14.77
C LYS A 251 -8.20 11.16 -13.95
N ALA A 252 -7.96 10.25 -13.02
CA ALA A 252 -8.98 9.73 -12.11
C ALA A 252 -9.58 10.80 -11.20
N LEU A 253 -8.74 11.67 -10.64
CA LEU A 253 -9.17 12.81 -9.83
C LEU A 253 -10.04 13.78 -10.64
N ARG A 254 -9.68 14.07 -11.90
CA ARG A 254 -10.52 14.92 -12.76
C ARG A 254 -11.89 14.31 -13.00
N GLU A 255 -11.95 13.01 -13.25
CA GLU A 255 -13.20 12.30 -13.47
C GLU A 255 -14.05 12.26 -12.18
N ALA A 256 -13.47 11.84 -11.05
CA ALA A 256 -14.13 11.78 -9.76
C ALA A 256 -14.59 13.17 -9.28
N GLY A 257 -13.78 14.22 -9.45
CA GLY A 257 -14.11 15.59 -9.09
C GLY A 257 -15.28 16.15 -9.89
N ASN A 258 -15.39 15.79 -11.17
CA ASN A 258 -16.56 16.18 -11.97
C ASN A 258 -17.83 15.45 -11.51
N ILE A 259 -17.74 14.15 -11.23
CA ILE A 259 -18.87 13.38 -10.69
C ILE A 259 -19.30 13.95 -9.33
N TYR A 260 -18.34 14.27 -8.46
CA TYR A 260 -18.56 14.98 -7.20
C TYR A 260 -19.34 16.27 -7.43
N ALA A 261 -18.88 17.14 -8.33
CA ALA A 261 -19.52 18.43 -8.54
C ALA A 261 -20.96 18.30 -9.06
N GLU A 262 -21.22 17.35 -9.97
CA GLU A 262 -22.56 17.11 -10.48
C GLU A 262 -23.51 16.53 -9.43
N LEU A 263 -23.01 15.66 -8.54
CA LEU A 263 -23.79 15.14 -7.41
C LEU A 263 -23.92 16.16 -6.27
N LYS A 264 -22.94 17.02 -6.03
CA LYS A 264 -23.00 18.07 -5.01
C LYS A 264 -24.06 19.11 -5.32
N LYS A 265 -24.22 19.50 -6.60
CA LYS A 265 -25.36 20.29 -7.09
C LYS A 265 -26.71 19.63 -6.80
N ARG A 266 -26.70 18.34 -6.50
CA ARG A 266 -27.85 17.51 -6.17
C ARG A 266 -27.92 17.09 -4.69
N GLY A 267 -26.93 17.43 -3.82
CA GLY A 267 -27.07 17.36 -2.35
C GLY A 267 -25.98 16.66 -1.50
N ALA A 268 -24.72 17.13 -1.53
CA ALA A 268 -23.62 16.80 -0.57
C ALA A 268 -22.80 15.50 -0.78
N LEU A 269 -21.46 15.64 -0.71
CA LEU A 269 -20.46 14.58 -0.86
C LEU A 269 -19.08 15.00 -0.30
N ALA A 270 -18.21 14.01 -0.05
CA ALA A 270 -16.77 14.06 0.16
C ALA A 270 -16.07 13.17 -0.90
N VAL A 271 -14.76 13.36 -1.13
CA VAL A 271 -14.00 12.56 -2.12
C VAL A 271 -12.94 11.71 -1.42
N GLU A 272 -13.04 10.39 -1.57
CA GLU A 272 -12.11 9.41 -0.98
C GLU A 272 -11.27 8.71 -2.05
N TYR A 273 -9.98 8.55 -1.73
CA TYR A 273 -9.00 7.95 -2.61
C TYR A 273 -8.09 6.93 -1.88
N SER A 274 -7.80 5.79 -2.53
CA SER A 274 -7.06 4.68 -1.93
C SER A 274 -5.86 4.22 -2.77
N GLN A 275 -4.65 4.16 -2.19
CA GLN A 275 -3.42 3.61 -2.79
C GLN A 275 -2.72 2.58 -1.91
N HIS A 276 -2.16 1.51 -2.50
CA HIS A 276 -1.34 0.50 -1.83
C HIS A 276 -0.15 0.09 -2.71
N GLY A 277 1.10 -0.03 -2.25
CA GLY A 277 2.31 -0.16 -3.12
C GLY A 277 3.18 -1.45 -3.20
N SER A 278 4.03 -1.64 -4.23
CA SER A 278 5.34 -2.34 -4.13
C SER A 278 6.22 -2.10 -5.38
N SER A 279 7.51 -1.76 -5.15
CA SER A 279 8.64 -1.41 -6.06
C SER A 279 8.93 0.09 -6.30
N ILE A 280 10.22 0.44 -6.35
CA ILE A 280 10.84 1.79 -6.22
C ILE A 280 10.82 2.58 -7.55
N GLU A 281 9.72 2.53 -8.29
CA GLU A 281 9.53 3.37 -9.49
C GLU A 281 8.29 4.24 -9.33
N ARG A 282 8.20 4.99 -8.22
CA ARG A 282 7.30 6.14 -8.16
C ARG A 282 8.05 7.34 -8.71
N ASN A 283 7.53 7.93 -9.77
CA ASN A 283 8.08 9.16 -10.35
C ASN A 283 7.57 10.44 -9.67
N TYR A 284 6.84 10.34 -8.55
CA TYR A 284 6.27 11.48 -7.83
C TYR A 284 6.51 11.40 -6.32
N SER A 285 6.57 12.58 -5.69
CA SER A 285 6.72 12.75 -4.25
C SER A 285 5.36 12.78 -3.53
N LEU A 286 5.36 12.62 -2.20
CA LEU A 286 4.14 12.83 -1.41
C LEU A 286 3.61 14.27 -1.53
N ASN A 287 4.50 15.25 -1.64
CA ASN A 287 4.12 16.66 -1.84
C ASN A 287 3.42 16.85 -3.18
N GLU A 288 3.95 16.30 -4.26
CA GLU A 288 3.32 16.34 -5.57
C GLU A 288 1.94 15.67 -5.53
N PHE A 289 1.84 14.51 -4.89
CA PHE A 289 0.59 13.81 -4.70
C PHE A 289 -0.47 14.66 -3.97
N ALA A 290 -0.12 15.24 -2.82
CA ALA A 290 -1.05 16.07 -2.06
C ALA A 290 -1.45 17.33 -2.83
N ASN A 291 -0.47 18.00 -3.45
CA ASN A 291 -0.71 19.20 -4.25
C ASN A 291 -1.65 18.92 -5.41
N ASP A 292 -1.46 17.82 -6.15
CA ASP A 292 -2.34 17.45 -7.25
C ASP A 292 -3.77 17.13 -6.80
N VAL A 293 -3.93 16.42 -5.67
CA VAL A 293 -5.26 16.12 -5.12
C VAL A 293 -5.97 17.42 -4.74
N VAL A 294 -5.33 18.27 -3.94
CA VAL A 294 -5.91 19.52 -3.45
C VAL A 294 -6.21 20.47 -4.60
N TYR A 295 -5.24 20.69 -5.49
CA TYR A 295 -5.37 21.59 -6.63
C TYR A 295 -6.50 21.16 -7.57
N LEU A 296 -6.56 19.89 -7.97
CA LEU A 296 -7.60 19.41 -8.90
C LEU A 296 -9.00 19.46 -8.28
N MET A 297 -9.14 19.09 -6.99
CA MET A 297 -10.43 19.19 -6.32
C MET A 297 -10.89 20.64 -6.19
N GLN A 298 -9.96 21.56 -5.92
CA GLN A 298 -10.25 22.99 -5.87
C GLN A 298 -10.67 23.54 -7.23
N GLU A 299 -9.85 23.31 -8.26
CA GLU A 299 -10.06 23.80 -9.62
C GLU A 299 -11.45 23.41 -10.13
N ILE A 300 -11.81 22.13 -9.96
CA ILE A 300 -13.09 21.60 -10.40
C ILE A 300 -14.24 22.19 -9.57
N SER A 301 -14.07 22.32 -8.25
CA SER A 301 -15.10 22.88 -7.36
C SER A 301 -15.39 24.35 -7.70
N LYS A 302 -14.34 25.16 -7.87
CA LYS A 302 -14.43 26.57 -8.30
C LYS A 302 -15.07 26.70 -9.67
N SER A 303 -14.62 25.92 -10.65
CA SER A 303 -15.18 25.91 -12.01
C SER A 303 -16.67 25.57 -12.05
N LYS A 304 -17.11 24.65 -11.18
CA LYS A 304 -18.50 24.17 -11.15
C LYS A 304 -19.40 24.93 -10.17
N GLY A 305 -18.85 25.87 -9.40
CA GLY A 305 -19.58 26.67 -8.41
C GLY A 305 -20.10 25.83 -7.24
N VAL A 306 -19.34 24.82 -6.80
CA VAL A 306 -19.69 23.96 -5.66
C VAL A 306 -18.68 24.11 -4.54
N ALA A 307 -19.08 23.77 -3.31
CA ALA A 307 -18.16 23.74 -2.17
C ALA A 307 -17.05 22.70 -2.40
N GLU A 308 -15.85 23.01 -1.95
CA GLU A 308 -14.72 22.08 -1.96
C GLU A 308 -15.02 20.88 -1.04
N PRO A 309 -14.79 19.63 -1.49
CA PRO A 309 -15.07 18.44 -0.69
C PRO A 309 -14.06 18.25 0.45
N ASP A 310 -14.46 17.52 1.50
CA ASP A 310 -13.45 16.90 2.37
C ASP A 310 -12.70 15.81 1.59
N ILE A 311 -11.39 15.72 1.80
CA ILE A 311 -10.48 14.76 1.16
C ILE A 311 -10.21 13.61 2.12
N PHE A 312 -10.44 12.38 1.66
CA PHE A 312 -10.13 11.15 2.39
C PHE A 312 -9.04 10.34 1.69
N THR A 313 -8.09 9.81 2.47
CA THR A 313 -7.07 8.89 1.94
C THR A 313 -6.98 7.58 2.72
N GLU A 314 -6.81 6.47 1.98
CA GLU A 314 -6.59 5.12 2.56
C GLU A 314 -5.14 4.63 2.34
N SER A 315 -4.15 5.48 2.65
CA SER A 315 -2.72 5.24 2.34
C SER A 315 -2.04 4.20 3.26
N GLY A 316 -2.67 3.05 3.51
CA GLY A 316 -2.24 2.10 4.56
C GLY A 316 -0.83 1.57 4.38
N ARG A 317 -0.39 1.31 3.15
CA ARG A 317 0.98 0.84 2.94
C ARG A 317 2.03 1.89 3.24
N TYR A 318 1.79 3.15 2.86
CA TYR A 318 2.72 4.24 3.16
C TYR A 318 2.99 4.30 4.67
N ILE A 319 1.92 4.18 5.47
CA ILE A 319 2.01 4.12 6.94
C ILE A 319 2.73 2.86 7.44
N ALA A 320 2.40 1.68 6.89
CA ALA A 320 2.91 0.41 7.41
C ALA A 320 4.26 -0.04 6.84
N ALA A 321 4.81 0.57 5.78
CA ALA A 321 5.95 0.00 5.07
C ALA A 321 7.26 0.03 5.88
N SER A 322 7.65 1.19 6.40
CA SER A 322 8.97 1.38 7.01
C SER A 322 9.05 0.92 8.47
N HIS A 323 7.90 0.63 9.11
CA HIS A 323 7.86 0.39 10.56
C HIS A 323 8.51 -0.91 11.01
N SER A 324 8.80 -1.86 10.11
CA SER A 324 9.30 -3.19 10.49
C SER A 324 10.53 -3.61 9.71
N VAL A 325 11.48 -4.24 10.41
CA VAL A 325 12.72 -4.77 9.83
C VAL A 325 12.86 -6.23 10.18
N LEU A 326 13.01 -7.09 9.17
CA LEU A 326 13.34 -8.50 9.34
C LEU A 326 14.87 -8.66 9.39
N VAL A 327 15.38 -9.19 10.49
CA VAL A 327 16.80 -9.48 10.69
C VAL A 327 16.98 -11.00 10.74
N ALA A 328 17.74 -11.54 9.80
CA ALA A 328 18.07 -12.97 9.74
C ALA A 328 19.60 -13.15 9.69
N PRO A 329 20.17 -14.08 10.47
CA PRO A 329 21.59 -14.40 10.38
C PRO A 329 21.88 -15.16 9.06
N VAL A 330 23.02 -14.88 8.46
CA VAL A 330 23.58 -15.77 7.43
C VAL A 330 24.06 -17.04 8.12
N LEU A 331 23.49 -18.19 7.74
CA LEU A 331 23.84 -19.48 8.35
C LEU A 331 25.11 -20.06 7.73
N GLU A 332 25.23 -19.97 6.41
CA GLU A 332 26.32 -20.56 5.64
C GLU A 332 26.56 -19.73 4.38
N LEU A 333 27.81 -19.67 3.94
CA LEU A 333 28.22 -19.06 2.69
C LEU A 333 28.70 -20.17 1.76
N PHE A 334 27.98 -20.39 0.66
CA PHE A 334 28.44 -21.27 -0.40
C PHE A 334 29.30 -20.45 -1.37
N SER A 335 30.56 -20.83 -1.50
CA SER A 335 31.49 -20.28 -2.47
C SER A 335 32.07 -21.39 -3.35
N GLN A 336 32.60 -21.01 -4.51
CA GLN A 336 33.34 -21.94 -5.35
C GLN A 336 34.73 -22.17 -4.76
N GLU A 337 35.06 -23.42 -4.42
CA GLU A 337 36.38 -23.82 -3.93
C GLU A 337 37.32 -24.21 -5.09
N TYR A 338 37.41 -23.37 -6.13
CA TYR A 338 38.32 -23.62 -7.25
C TYR A 338 39.75 -23.27 -6.87
N HIS A 339 40.57 -24.30 -6.63
CA HIS A 339 41.97 -24.14 -6.25
C HIS A 339 42.89 -25.07 -7.06
N LYS A 340 44.09 -24.60 -7.43
CA LYS A 340 45.14 -25.43 -8.06
C LYS A 340 45.39 -26.74 -7.30
N LYS A 341 45.32 -26.70 -5.96
CA LYS A 341 45.52 -27.88 -5.08
C LYS A 341 44.40 -28.93 -5.18
N ALA A 342 43.22 -28.55 -5.65
CA ALA A 342 42.11 -29.46 -5.89
C ALA A 342 42.28 -30.25 -7.20
N LEU A 343 43.17 -29.81 -8.10
CA LEU A 343 43.50 -30.56 -9.30
C LEU A 343 44.13 -31.90 -8.93
N ARG A 344 43.69 -32.95 -9.62
CA ARG A 344 44.18 -34.33 -9.49
C ARG A 344 44.72 -34.78 -10.86
N LEU A 345 45.80 -34.11 -11.28
CA LEU A 345 46.50 -34.44 -12.52
C LEU A 345 47.17 -35.80 -12.36
N LYS A 346 47.03 -36.64 -13.39
CA LYS A 346 47.70 -37.93 -13.51
C LYS A 346 49.07 -37.75 -14.16
N GLU A 347 49.90 -38.78 -14.10
CA GLU A 347 51.15 -38.83 -14.90
C GLU A 347 50.85 -38.75 -16.41
N GLU A 348 49.75 -39.37 -16.85
CA GLU A 348 49.18 -39.24 -18.19
C GLU A 348 47.71 -38.79 -18.10
N ASN A 349 47.44 -37.55 -18.51
CA ASN A 349 46.09 -36.97 -18.54
C ASN A 349 45.40 -37.26 -19.88
N PRO A 350 44.06 -37.34 -19.93
CA PRO A 350 43.33 -37.28 -21.20
C PRO A 350 43.73 -36.03 -22.00
N PRO A 351 43.78 -36.08 -23.34
CA PRO A 351 44.25 -34.96 -24.17
C PRO A 351 43.58 -33.62 -23.84
N LEU A 352 42.24 -33.61 -23.68
CA LEU A 352 41.48 -32.41 -23.33
C LEU A 352 41.85 -31.82 -21.95
N ILE A 353 42.21 -32.67 -20.98
CA ILE A 353 42.67 -32.21 -19.65
C ILE A 353 44.09 -31.63 -19.74
N GLN A 354 44.95 -32.22 -20.58
CA GLN A 354 46.29 -31.69 -20.82
C GLN A 354 46.23 -30.33 -21.55
N GLU A 355 45.38 -30.21 -22.57
CA GLU A 355 45.14 -28.95 -23.29
C GLU A 355 44.62 -27.86 -22.34
N LEU A 356 43.64 -28.17 -21.48
CA LEU A 356 43.18 -27.25 -20.43
C LEU A 356 44.29 -26.83 -19.45
N TYR A 357 45.21 -27.74 -19.12
CA TYR A 357 46.33 -27.43 -18.25
C TYR A 357 47.37 -26.52 -18.95
N ASP A 358 47.62 -26.75 -20.23
CA ASP A 358 48.54 -25.94 -21.04
C ASP A 358 47.97 -24.52 -21.24
N LEU A 359 46.67 -24.40 -21.54
CA LEU A 359 45.96 -23.11 -21.58
C LEU A 359 46.08 -22.36 -20.25
N PHE A 360 45.93 -23.08 -19.13
CA PHE A 360 46.02 -22.52 -17.79
C PHE A 360 47.43 -21.99 -17.44
N ASP A 361 48.49 -22.69 -17.85
CA ASP A 361 49.88 -22.29 -17.54
C ASP A 361 50.40 -21.18 -18.46
N THR A 362 49.92 -21.14 -19.70
CA THR A 362 50.42 -20.21 -20.74
C THR A 362 49.53 -18.96 -20.96
N ILE A 363 48.44 -18.84 -20.20
CA ILE A 363 47.52 -17.69 -20.29
C ILE A 363 48.25 -16.36 -20.01
N ASN A 364 48.04 -15.39 -20.91
CA ASN A 364 48.57 -14.04 -20.80
C ASN A 364 47.58 -13.03 -21.39
N ARG A 365 47.90 -11.73 -21.29
CA ARG A 365 46.97 -10.67 -21.74
C ARG A 365 46.60 -10.72 -23.21
N LYS A 366 47.46 -11.27 -24.08
CA LYS A 366 47.23 -11.29 -25.54
C LYS A 366 46.27 -12.40 -25.95
N ASN A 367 46.35 -13.56 -25.30
CA ASN A 367 45.55 -14.75 -25.63
C ASN A 367 44.37 -14.99 -24.66
N ALA A 368 44.20 -14.18 -23.60
CA ALA A 368 43.18 -14.41 -22.56
C ALA A 368 41.75 -14.64 -23.08
N ARG A 369 41.35 -13.96 -24.16
CA ARG A 369 40.00 -14.14 -24.75
C ARG A 369 39.89 -15.43 -25.54
N GLU A 370 40.92 -15.74 -26.33
CA GLU A 370 41.01 -16.98 -27.11
C GLU A 370 41.00 -18.18 -26.16
N TYR A 371 41.86 -18.17 -25.14
CA TYR A 371 41.98 -19.25 -24.17
C TYR A 371 40.74 -19.41 -23.29
N LEU A 372 39.95 -18.35 -23.09
CA LEU A 372 38.65 -18.47 -22.44
C LEU A 372 37.66 -19.26 -23.32
N HIS A 373 37.62 -18.99 -24.62
CA HIS A 373 36.75 -19.74 -25.53
C HIS A 373 37.19 -21.20 -25.61
N ASP A 374 38.49 -21.44 -25.81
CA ASP A 374 39.05 -22.79 -25.91
C ASP A 374 38.79 -23.58 -24.62
N ALA A 375 38.96 -22.96 -23.45
CA ALA A 375 38.69 -23.62 -22.16
C ALA A 375 37.20 -23.95 -21.94
N LEU A 376 36.28 -23.11 -22.44
CA LEU A 376 34.84 -23.40 -22.40
C LEU A 376 34.49 -24.56 -23.33
N ASP A 377 35.01 -24.56 -24.56
CA ASP A 377 34.78 -25.62 -25.55
C ASP A 377 35.33 -26.98 -25.06
N HIS A 378 36.53 -26.98 -24.45
CA HIS A 378 37.09 -28.17 -23.84
C HIS A 378 36.30 -28.64 -22.61
N MET A 379 35.75 -27.73 -21.80
CA MET A 379 34.88 -28.09 -20.68
C MET A 379 33.57 -28.74 -21.16
N GLU A 380 32.94 -28.22 -22.22
CA GLU A 380 31.76 -28.86 -22.84
C GLU A 380 32.08 -30.23 -23.44
N SER A 381 33.24 -30.35 -24.09
CA SER A 381 33.72 -31.63 -24.63
C SER A 381 33.93 -32.67 -23.54
N LEU A 382 34.50 -32.27 -22.40
CA LEU A 382 34.67 -33.15 -21.24
C LEU A 382 33.32 -33.58 -20.65
N LEU A 383 32.37 -32.66 -20.49
CA LEU A 383 31.02 -33.00 -20.01
C LEU A 383 30.33 -34.00 -20.94
N THR A 384 30.46 -33.81 -22.26
CA THR A 384 29.90 -34.74 -23.26
C THR A 384 30.54 -36.13 -23.16
N LEU A 385 31.86 -36.20 -23.00
CA LEU A 385 32.55 -37.48 -22.83
C LEU A 385 32.19 -38.18 -21.52
N PHE A 386 31.98 -37.42 -20.45
CA PHE A 386 31.51 -37.94 -19.16
C PHE A 386 30.10 -38.52 -19.27
N ASP A 387 29.17 -37.80 -19.91
CA ASP A 387 27.80 -38.27 -20.15
C ASP A 387 27.73 -39.54 -20.99
N LEU A 388 28.69 -39.72 -21.91
CA LEU A 388 28.82 -40.91 -22.75
C LEU A 388 29.63 -42.05 -22.08
N GLY A 389 30.16 -41.84 -20.88
CA GLY A 389 30.92 -42.84 -20.11
C GLY A 389 32.35 -43.10 -20.61
N TYR A 390 32.92 -42.17 -21.37
CA TYR A 390 34.31 -42.27 -21.85
C TYR A 390 35.33 -41.75 -20.83
N ILE A 391 34.92 -40.91 -19.86
CA ILE A 391 35.78 -40.38 -18.77
C ILE A 391 35.06 -40.35 -17.43
#